data_AF-A0A357CCN1-F1
#
_entry.id   AF-A0A357CCN1-F1
#
_cell.length_a   1.000
_cell.length_b   1.000
_cell.length_c   1.000
_cell.angle_alpha   90.00
_cell.angle_beta   90.00
_cell.angle_gamma   90.00
#
_symmetry.space_group_name_H-M   'P 1'
#
loop_
_entity.id
_entity.type
_entity.pdbx_description
1 polymer ?
#
loop_
_entity_poly.entity_id
_entity_poly.type
_entity_poly.pdbx_seq_one_letter_code
_entity_poly.pdbx_strand_id
1 'polypeptide(L)'
;AGCISAGCKAVQAALVNELKRQGIENEIRVVETGCIGSCDLGPIIVIYPEGVFYQRVKPEDVPEIVAEHLLKGRVVERLLCRDPETNELIRTYGEMKFFNRQVRRALRNVGVISPESIEEYIGRDGYKALGKALSSMKREEVIDYVKRSGLRGRGGAGFPTGIKWELAAKSPGDQKYILCNADEGDPGAFMDRSILEGDPHSIIEAMAIAGYAIGSNQGYVYVRAEYPLAVERLGNAIKDARAHGMLGKNIFNSGFDFDLDIRVGAGAFVCGEETALIASIEGKRGEPRPRPPFPAAAGLWG
;
A
#
# COMPACT_ATOMS: atom_id res chain seq x y z
N ALA A 1 -8.84 -6.88 -6.80
CA ALA A 1 -8.81 -7.57 -5.48
C ALA A 1 -9.69 -8.82 -5.49
N GLY A 2 -9.35 -9.86 -4.72
CA GLY A 2 -10.17 -11.10 -4.63
C GLY A 2 -11.60 -10.86 -4.13
N CYS A 3 -11.77 -10.01 -3.10
CA CYS A 3 -13.11 -9.63 -2.61
C CYS A 3 -13.97 -8.91 -3.66
N ILE A 4 -13.36 -8.09 -4.54
CA ILE A 4 -14.10 -7.42 -5.62
C ILE A 4 -14.63 -8.46 -6.60
N SER A 5 -13.79 -9.42 -6.99
CA SER A 5 -14.20 -10.55 -7.83
C SER A 5 -15.25 -11.44 -7.17
N ALA A 6 -15.27 -11.51 -5.83
CA ALA A 6 -16.27 -12.23 -5.05
C ALA A 6 -17.56 -11.42 -4.78
N GLY A 7 -17.70 -10.20 -5.32
CA GLY A 7 -18.93 -9.42 -5.23
C GLY A 7 -19.05 -8.50 -4.00
N CYS A 8 -17.95 -8.08 -3.38
CA CYS A 8 -17.99 -7.26 -2.16
C CYS A 8 -18.74 -5.92 -2.32
N LYS A 9 -18.77 -5.33 -3.52
CA LYS A 9 -19.51 -4.09 -3.80
C LYS A 9 -21.03 -4.26 -3.62
N ALA A 10 -21.56 -5.43 -3.95
CA ALA A 10 -22.98 -5.74 -3.73
C ALA A 10 -23.30 -5.85 -2.23
N VAL A 11 -22.39 -6.47 -1.46
CA VAL A 11 -22.49 -6.57 0.01
C VAL A 11 -22.42 -5.18 0.65
N GLN A 12 -21.49 -4.33 0.23
CA GLN A 12 -21.36 -2.95 0.70
C GLN A 12 -22.65 -2.15 0.44
N ALA A 13 -23.19 -2.24 -0.78
CA ALA A 13 -24.44 -1.55 -1.14
C ALA A 13 -25.62 -2.05 -0.29
N ALA A 14 -25.73 -3.37 -0.09
CA ALA A 14 -26.73 -3.94 0.80
C ALA A 14 -26.58 -3.43 2.23
N LEU A 15 -25.34 -3.34 2.75
CA LEU A 15 -25.07 -2.85 4.11
C LEU A 15 -25.51 -1.40 4.28
N VAL A 16 -25.10 -0.51 3.36
CA VAL A 16 -25.49 0.90 3.40
C VAL A 16 -27.01 1.09 3.33
N ASN A 17 -27.69 0.32 2.47
CA ASN A 17 -29.15 0.41 2.35
C ASN A 17 -29.86 -0.12 3.59
N GLU A 18 -29.37 -1.20 4.18
CA GLU A 18 -29.95 -1.79 5.38
C GLU A 18 -29.78 -0.88 6.60
N LEU A 19 -28.60 -0.26 6.76
CA LEU A 19 -28.35 0.69 7.85
C LEU A 19 -29.32 1.88 7.77
N LYS A 20 -29.55 2.42 6.57
CA LYS A 20 -30.57 3.47 6.35
C LYS A 20 -31.98 3.00 6.65
N ARG A 21 -32.32 1.77 6.29
CA ARG A 21 -33.65 1.19 6.57
C ARG A 21 -33.92 1.08 8.07
N GLN A 22 -32.89 0.78 8.85
CA GLN A 22 -32.96 0.65 10.31
C GLN A 22 -32.73 1.98 11.05
N GLY A 23 -32.37 3.06 10.35
CA GLY A 23 -32.17 4.41 10.91
C GLY A 23 -30.88 4.57 11.74
N ILE A 24 -29.86 3.74 11.49
CA ILE A 24 -28.60 3.70 12.24
C ILE A 24 -27.39 4.07 11.38
N GLU A 25 -27.61 4.67 10.20
CA GLU A 25 -26.56 5.06 9.26
C GLU A 25 -25.60 6.14 9.79
N ASN A 26 -26.03 6.91 10.79
CA ASN A 26 -25.20 7.93 11.43
C ASN A 26 -24.40 7.38 12.62
N GLU A 27 -24.75 6.18 13.10
CA GLU A 27 -24.06 5.51 14.21
C GLU A 27 -22.98 4.55 13.69
N ILE A 28 -23.19 3.98 12.49
CA ILE A 28 -22.34 2.95 11.93
C ILE A 28 -21.74 3.41 10.62
N ARG A 29 -20.42 3.60 10.62
CA ARG A 29 -19.65 3.94 9.43
C ARG A 29 -19.23 2.67 8.68
N VAL A 30 -19.64 2.56 7.42
CA VAL A 30 -19.15 1.53 6.51
C VAL A 30 -17.88 2.03 5.82
N VAL A 31 -16.76 1.35 6.04
CA VAL A 31 -15.46 1.70 5.47
C VAL A 31 -14.99 0.59 4.54
N GLU A 32 -14.61 0.96 3.32
CA GLU A 32 -13.92 0.05 2.40
C GLU A 32 -12.41 0.09 2.66
N THR A 33 -11.80 -1.09 2.81
CA THR A 33 -10.38 -1.26 3.10
C THR A 33 -9.66 -2.06 2.01
N GLY A 34 -8.34 -2.14 2.11
CA GLY A 34 -7.52 -3.07 1.32
C GLY A 34 -7.78 -4.56 1.63
N CYS A 35 -7.19 -5.45 0.82
CA CYS A 35 -7.31 -6.90 0.98
C CYS A 35 -6.61 -7.41 2.26
N ILE A 36 -7.34 -8.10 3.14
CA ILE A 36 -6.78 -8.64 4.39
C ILE A 36 -5.86 -9.85 4.16
N GLY A 37 -5.95 -10.53 3.01
CA GLY A 37 -5.00 -11.57 2.57
C GLY A 37 -5.58 -12.98 2.41
N SER A 38 -6.76 -13.26 2.98
CA SER A 38 -7.47 -14.55 2.80
C SER A 38 -8.48 -14.45 1.65
N CYS A 39 -7.98 -14.49 0.41
CA CYS A 39 -8.80 -14.31 -0.79
C CYS A 39 -9.93 -15.36 -0.93
N ASP A 40 -9.75 -16.56 -0.36
CA ASP A 40 -10.70 -17.67 -0.35
C ASP A 40 -11.89 -17.49 0.61
N LEU A 41 -11.79 -16.50 1.51
CA LEU A 41 -12.80 -16.17 2.51
C LEU A 41 -13.63 -14.93 2.13
N GLY A 42 -13.34 -14.30 0.99
CA GLY A 42 -14.07 -13.14 0.49
C GLY A 42 -15.53 -13.45 0.07
N PRO A 43 -16.45 -12.48 0.12
CA PRO A 43 -16.33 -11.15 0.73
C PRO A 43 -16.23 -11.20 2.27
N ILE A 44 -15.39 -10.34 2.83
CA ILE A 44 -15.13 -10.25 4.27
C ILE A 44 -15.74 -8.97 4.84
N ILE A 45 -16.33 -9.06 6.03
CA ILE A 45 -16.71 -7.91 6.85
C ILE A 45 -16.01 -8.04 8.21
N VAL A 46 -15.44 -6.94 8.71
CA VAL A 46 -14.94 -6.85 10.09
C VAL A 46 -15.74 -5.79 10.82
N ILE A 47 -16.29 -6.13 11.98
CA ILE A 47 -17.10 -5.22 12.80
C ILE A 47 -16.32 -4.85 14.07
N TYR A 48 -16.20 -3.55 14.31
CA TYR A 48 -15.57 -2.97 15.50
C TYR A 48 -16.64 -2.44 16.47
N PRO A 49 -16.37 -2.39 17.80
CA PRO A 49 -15.06 -2.57 18.45
C PRO A 49 -14.58 -4.02 18.66
N GLU A 50 -15.44 -5.02 18.55
CA GLU A 50 -15.14 -6.42 18.89
C GLU A 50 -14.10 -7.07 17.95
N GLY A 51 -13.98 -6.57 16.72
CA GLY A 51 -13.09 -7.15 15.70
C GLY A 51 -13.63 -8.44 15.09
N VAL A 52 -14.96 -8.63 15.12
CA VAL A 52 -15.63 -9.84 14.62
C VAL A 52 -15.45 -9.95 13.13
N PHE A 53 -14.94 -11.10 12.68
CA PHE A 53 -14.62 -11.40 11.30
C PHE A 53 -15.69 -12.30 10.68
N TYR A 54 -16.43 -11.76 9.71
CA TYR A 54 -17.36 -12.52 8.89
C TYR A 54 -16.75 -12.86 7.53
N GLN A 55 -16.92 -14.11 7.11
CA GLN A 55 -16.41 -14.64 5.84
C GLN A 55 -17.55 -14.96 4.87
N ARG A 56 -17.24 -14.94 3.56
CA ARG A 56 -18.11 -15.34 2.46
C ARG A 56 -19.50 -14.70 2.54
N VAL A 57 -19.55 -13.46 3.01
CA VAL A 57 -20.79 -12.72 3.23
C VAL A 57 -21.44 -12.46 1.88
N LYS A 58 -22.73 -12.77 1.78
CA LYS A 58 -23.56 -12.44 0.62
C LYS A 58 -24.48 -11.27 0.92
N PRO A 59 -25.00 -10.56 -0.10
CA PRO A 59 -25.96 -9.48 0.12
C PRO A 59 -27.18 -9.90 0.95
N GLU A 60 -27.61 -11.16 0.84
CA GLU A 60 -28.77 -11.69 1.58
C GLU A 60 -28.49 -11.92 3.07
N ASP A 61 -27.22 -12.01 3.47
CA ASP A 61 -26.81 -12.17 4.87
C ASP A 61 -26.83 -10.83 5.63
N VAL A 62 -26.80 -9.71 4.91
CA VAL A 62 -26.71 -8.36 5.50
C VAL A 62 -27.85 -8.03 6.45
N PRO A 63 -29.13 -8.26 6.12
CA PRO A 63 -30.23 -7.98 7.05
C PRO A 63 -30.09 -8.71 8.39
N GLU A 64 -29.59 -9.95 8.38
CA GLU A 64 -29.33 -10.71 9.61
C GLU A 64 -28.18 -10.11 10.41
N ILE A 65 -27.07 -9.75 9.76
CA ILE A 65 -25.92 -9.10 10.41
C ILE A 65 -26.36 -7.80 11.10
N VAL A 66 -27.12 -6.95 10.40
CA VAL A 66 -27.58 -5.67 10.97
C VAL A 66 -28.55 -5.92 12.13
N ALA A 67 -29.54 -6.80 11.94
CA ALA A 67 -30.58 -7.03 12.95
C ALA A 67 -30.07 -7.76 14.20
N GLU A 68 -29.18 -8.73 14.06
CA GLU A 68 -28.69 -9.53 15.19
C GLU A 68 -27.43 -8.92 15.80
N HIS A 69 -26.44 -8.57 15.01
CA HIS A 69 -25.17 -8.10 15.54
C HIS A 69 -25.21 -6.60 15.84
N LEU A 70 -25.51 -5.76 14.84
CA LEU A 70 -25.40 -4.31 15.01
C LEU A 70 -26.46 -3.72 15.96
N LEU A 71 -27.70 -4.23 15.91
CA LEU A 71 -28.78 -3.74 16.78
C LEU A 71 -28.86 -4.45 18.14
N LYS A 72 -28.59 -5.76 18.19
CA LYS A 72 -28.84 -6.58 19.40
C LYS A 72 -27.56 -7.11 20.05
N GLY A 73 -26.38 -6.87 19.47
CA GLY A 73 -25.09 -7.33 19.97
C GLY A 73 -24.86 -8.85 19.86
N ARG A 74 -25.67 -9.57 19.07
CA ARG A 74 -25.57 -11.02 18.90
C ARG A 74 -24.85 -11.38 17.61
N VAL A 75 -23.69 -12.00 17.75
CA VAL A 75 -22.86 -12.42 16.62
C VAL A 75 -23.55 -13.53 15.82
N VAL A 76 -23.61 -13.34 14.50
CA VAL A 76 -24.09 -14.35 13.55
C VAL A 76 -23.07 -15.49 13.38
N GLU A 77 -23.14 -16.51 14.23
CA GLU A 77 -22.13 -17.59 14.31
C GLU A 77 -21.94 -18.39 13.02
N ARG A 78 -23.00 -18.54 12.19
CA ARG A 78 -22.93 -19.28 10.92
C ARG A 78 -22.00 -18.64 9.89
N LEU A 79 -21.71 -17.34 10.04
CA LEU A 79 -20.84 -16.56 9.14
C LEU A 79 -19.40 -16.46 9.65
N LEU A 80 -19.11 -17.02 10.82
CA LEU A 80 -17.75 -17.07 11.36
C LEU A 80 -16.94 -18.20 10.73
N CYS A 81 -15.61 -18.10 10.84
CA CYS A 81 -14.71 -19.19 10.51
C CYS A 81 -14.73 -20.26 11.61
N ARG A 82 -14.40 -21.50 11.24
CA ARG A 82 -14.11 -22.56 12.20
C ARG A 82 -12.66 -22.99 12.06
N ASP A 83 -11.99 -23.24 13.17
CA ASP A 83 -10.66 -23.83 13.14
C ASP A 83 -10.74 -25.26 12.56
N PRO A 84 -9.97 -25.59 11.51
CA PRO A 84 -10.06 -26.91 10.87
C PRO A 84 -9.67 -28.09 11.77
N GLU A 85 -8.89 -27.86 12.83
CA GLU A 85 -8.39 -28.91 13.72
C GLU A 85 -9.29 -29.10 14.95
N THR A 86 -9.76 -27.99 15.55
CA THR A 86 -10.55 -28.03 16.81
C THR A 86 -12.05 -27.90 16.58
N ASN A 87 -12.47 -27.45 15.39
CA ASN A 87 -13.86 -27.12 15.03
C ASN A 87 -14.47 -25.97 15.87
N GLU A 88 -13.64 -25.25 16.64
CA GLU A 88 -14.05 -24.09 17.43
C GLU A 88 -14.33 -22.89 16.52
N LEU A 89 -15.27 -22.03 16.95
CA LEU A 89 -15.60 -20.80 16.24
C LEU A 89 -14.49 -19.77 16.45
N ILE A 90 -13.99 -19.23 15.35
CA ILE A 90 -13.01 -18.14 15.34
C ILE A 90 -13.78 -16.83 15.18
N ARG A 91 -13.72 -15.98 16.19
CA ARG A 91 -14.47 -14.70 16.22
C ARG A 91 -13.68 -13.60 15.56
N THR A 92 -12.40 -13.50 15.88
CA THR A 92 -11.53 -12.44 15.37
C THR A 92 -10.48 -13.00 14.42
N TYR A 93 -10.03 -12.20 13.45
CA TYR A 93 -8.95 -12.67 12.57
C TYR A 93 -7.64 -12.93 13.33
N GLY A 94 -7.44 -12.31 14.50
CA GLY A 94 -6.28 -12.52 15.38
C GLY A 94 -6.24 -13.89 16.05
N GLU A 95 -7.37 -14.59 16.15
CA GLU A 95 -7.44 -15.97 16.65
C GLU A 95 -7.08 -16.99 15.56
N MET A 96 -7.19 -16.61 14.29
CA MET A 96 -6.90 -17.52 13.17
C MET A 96 -5.42 -17.86 13.12
N LYS A 97 -5.10 -19.16 13.13
CA LYS A 97 -3.73 -19.68 12.98
C LYS A 97 -3.01 -19.11 11.75
N PHE A 98 -3.75 -18.81 10.69
CA PHE A 98 -3.22 -18.20 9.47
C PHE A 98 -2.62 -16.80 9.75
N PHE A 99 -3.31 -15.95 10.51
CA PHE A 99 -2.89 -14.57 10.76
C PHE A 99 -2.01 -14.43 12.00
N ASN A 100 -2.28 -15.19 13.07
CA ASN A 100 -1.60 -15.01 14.36
C ASN A 100 -0.12 -15.42 14.36
N ARG A 101 0.33 -16.14 13.33
CA ARG A 101 1.74 -16.48 13.09
C ARG A 101 2.48 -15.46 12.23
N GLN A 102 1.80 -14.40 11.76
CA GLN A 102 2.38 -13.42 10.85
C GLN A 102 2.87 -12.17 11.59
N VAL A 103 3.98 -11.60 11.11
CA VAL A 103 4.43 -10.26 11.51
C VAL A 103 4.18 -9.31 10.34
N ARG A 104 3.02 -8.64 10.32
CA ARG A 104 2.60 -7.76 9.22
C ARG A 104 3.29 -6.39 9.30
N ARG A 105 4.56 -6.30 8.88
CA ARG A 105 5.31 -5.03 8.85
C ARG A 105 4.95 -4.15 7.66
N ALA A 106 5.07 -4.69 6.44
CA ALA A 106 4.74 -3.97 5.21
C ALA A 106 3.22 -3.79 5.05
N LEU A 107 2.44 -4.78 5.50
CA LEU A 107 0.97 -4.80 5.40
C LEU A 107 0.26 -4.30 6.67
N ARG A 108 0.95 -3.52 7.53
CA ARG A 108 0.47 -3.15 8.88
C ARG A 108 -0.86 -2.37 8.89
N ASN A 109 -1.16 -1.66 7.80
CA ASN A 109 -2.39 -0.88 7.64
C ASN A 109 -3.39 -1.50 6.67
N VAL A 110 -2.94 -2.47 5.85
CA VAL A 110 -3.79 -3.07 4.82
C VAL A 110 -4.92 -3.87 5.48
N GLY A 111 -6.15 -3.44 5.22
CA GLY A 111 -7.35 -4.02 5.84
C GLY A 111 -7.72 -3.42 7.20
N VAL A 112 -6.99 -2.40 7.65
CA VAL A 112 -7.24 -1.68 8.91
C VAL A 112 -7.68 -0.24 8.64
N ILE A 113 -7.09 0.41 7.63
CA ILE A 113 -7.49 1.76 7.19
C ILE A 113 -8.22 1.72 5.87
N SER A 114 -8.97 2.78 5.60
CA SER A 114 -9.36 3.14 4.25
C SER A 114 -8.13 3.60 3.45
N PRO A 115 -7.85 3.02 2.27
CA PRO A 115 -6.76 3.47 1.42
C PRO A 115 -6.99 4.85 0.79
N GLU A 116 -8.19 5.41 0.94
CA GLU A 116 -8.62 6.71 0.40
C GLU A 116 -8.69 7.79 1.50
N SER A 117 -8.17 7.50 2.70
CA SER A 117 -8.20 8.41 3.85
C SER A 117 -6.78 8.67 4.35
N ILE A 118 -6.26 9.87 4.06
CA ILE A 118 -4.96 10.30 4.56
C ILE A 118 -4.98 10.49 6.08
N GLU A 119 -6.10 10.90 6.65
CA GLU A 119 -6.28 11.10 8.08
C GLU A 119 -6.18 9.78 8.86
N GLU A 120 -6.71 8.68 8.30
CA GLU A 120 -6.54 7.36 8.91
C GLU A 120 -5.09 6.87 8.85
N TYR A 121 -4.37 7.19 7.76
CA TYR A 121 -2.93 6.94 7.69
C TYR A 121 -2.16 7.74 8.75
N ILE A 122 -2.41 9.05 8.87
CA ILE A 122 -1.80 9.94 9.88
C ILE A 122 -2.15 9.47 11.29
N GLY A 123 -3.40 9.09 11.54
CA GLY A 123 -3.88 8.56 12.82
C GLY A 123 -3.16 7.28 13.26
N ARG A 124 -2.45 6.61 12.36
CA ARG A 124 -1.61 5.44 12.61
C ARG A 124 -0.12 5.74 12.47
N ASP A 125 0.30 6.93 12.90
CA ASP A 125 1.68 7.43 12.81
C ASP A 125 2.20 7.63 11.36
N GLY A 126 1.30 7.69 10.37
CA GLY A 126 1.67 8.02 9.00
C GLY A 126 2.32 9.39 8.88
N TYR A 127 3.33 9.52 8.01
CA TYR A 127 4.16 10.72 7.82
C TYR A 127 5.03 11.14 9.00
N LYS A 128 4.94 10.44 10.14
CA LYS A 128 5.81 10.70 11.31
C LYS A 128 7.27 10.45 11.01
N ALA A 129 7.59 9.43 10.20
CA ALA A 129 8.98 9.12 9.86
C ALA A 129 9.54 10.16 8.88
N LEU A 130 8.72 10.63 7.93
CA LEU A 130 9.09 11.75 7.06
C LEU A 130 9.32 13.03 7.88
N GLY A 131 8.41 13.36 8.81
CA GLY A 131 8.57 14.51 9.71
C GLY A 131 9.87 14.45 10.48
N LYS A 132 10.18 13.30 11.10
CA LYS A 132 11.45 13.09 11.80
C LYS A 132 12.67 13.26 10.89
N ALA A 133 12.64 12.67 9.70
CA ALA A 133 13.74 12.73 8.74
C ALA A 133 14.05 14.19 8.36
N LEU A 134 13.01 14.99 8.07
CA LEU A 134 13.15 16.37 7.64
C LEU A 134 13.47 17.35 8.77
N SER A 135 13.00 17.10 10.00
CA SER A 135 13.15 18.03 11.11
C SER A 135 14.38 17.80 11.97
N SER A 136 14.95 16.59 11.96
CA SER A 136 15.91 16.17 12.99
C SER A 136 17.05 15.27 12.52
N MET A 137 17.11 14.94 11.23
CA MET A 137 18.15 14.08 10.68
C MET A 137 18.80 14.77 9.48
N LYS A 138 20.09 14.53 9.29
CA LYS A 138 20.77 14.80 8.03
C LYS A 138 20.53 13.65 7.06
N ARG A 139 20.67 13.92 5.76
CA ARG A 139 20.50 12.91 4.69
C ARG A 139 21.37 11.68 4.92
N GLU A 140 22.62 11.87 5.33
CA GLU A 140 23.58 10.80 5.60
C GLU A 140 23.16 9.93 6.78
N GLU A 141 22.52 10.52 7.80
CA GLU A 141 22.00 9.79 8.96
C GLU A 141 20.79 8.93 8.58
N VAL A 142 19.94 9.38 7.65
CA VAL A 142 18.85 8.57 7.10
C VAL A 142 19.40 7.37 6.34
N ILE A 143 20.41 7.58 5.48
CA ILE A 143 21.09 6.50 4.75
C ILE A 143 21.70 5.49 5.72
N ASP A 144 22.43 5.96 6.73
CA ASP A 144 23.05 5.10 7.73
C ASP A 144 22.03 4.32 8.57
N TYR A 145 20.88 4.92 8.90
CA TYR A 145 19.78 4.23 9.56
C TYR A 145 19.27 3.04 8.73
N VAL A 146 19.07 3.23 7.42
CA VAL A 146 18.64 2.15 6.50
C VAL A 146 19.75 1.10 6.30
N LYS A 147 21.02 1.50 6.30
CA LYS A 147 22.15 0.55 6.28
C LYS A 147 22.15 -0.34 7.52
N ARG A 148 22.03 0.26 8.71
CA ARG A 148 22.01 -0.47 9.99
C ARG A 148 20.80 -1.38 10.14
N SER A 149 19.66 -1.06 9.51
CA SER A 149 18.48 -1.92 9.55
C SER A 149 18.65 -3.24 8.79
N GLY A 150 19.70 -3.37 7.96
CA GLY A 150 19.93 -4.55 7.14
C GLY A 150 18.87 -4.75 6.04
N LEU A 151 18.16 -3.68 5.63
CA LEU A 151 17.14 -3.79 4.59
C LEU A 151 17.78 -4.20 3.26
N ARG A 152 17.16 -5.17 2.59
CA ARG A 152 17.56 -5.69 1.28
C ARG A 152 16.43 -5.49 0.28
N GLY A 153 16.78 -5.31 -0.99
CA GLY A 153 15.82 -5.17 -2.08
C GLY A 153 14.84 -6.35 -2.13
N ARG A 154 13.54 -6.05 -2.15
CA ARG A 154 12.47 -7.06 -2.08
C ARG A 154 11.95 -7.52 -3.44
N GLY A 155 12.40 -6.92 -4.54
CA GLY A 155 12.16 -7.41 -5.91
C GLY A 155 13.07 -8.58 -6.33
N GLY A 156 13.45 -9.46 -5.41
CA GLY A 156 14.23 -10.68 -5.70
C GLY A 156 15.76 -10.56 -5.57
N ALA A 157 16.40 -9.54 -6.17
CA ALA A 157 17.88 -9.45 -6.22
C ALA A 157 18.57 -9.30 -4.85
N GLY A 158 17.86 -8.83 -3.82
CA GLY A 158 18.39 -8.80 -2.45
C GLY A 158 19.59 -7.88 -2.23
N PHE A 159 19.83 -6.88 -3.07
CA PHE A 159 20.93 -5.92 -2.86
C PHE A 159 20.66 -5.04 -1.62
N PRO A 160 21.66 -4.74 -0.77
CA PRO A 160 21.47 -3.91 0.42
C PRO A 160 20.95 -2.50 0.05
N THR A 161 19.79 -2.13 0.57
CA THR A 161 19.07 -0.90 0.18
C THR A 161 19.83 0.35 0.59
N GLY A 162 20.35 0.39 1.82
CA GLY A 162 21.13 1.53 2.30
C GLY A 162 22.43 1.75 1.52
N ILE A 163 23.06 0.69 1.00
CA ILE A 163 24.22 0.80 0.11
C ILE A 163 23.80 1.38 -1.25
N LYS A 164 22.67 0.94 -1.82
CA LYS A 164 22.16 1.51 -3.08
C LYS A 164 21.86 3.01 -2.93
N TRP A 165 21.28 3.42 -1.81
CA TRP A 165 21.03 4.84 -1.50
C TRP A 165 22.33 5.63 -1.32
N GLU A 166 23.32 5.09 -0.61
CA GLU A 166 24.63 5.73 -0.46
C GLU A 166 25.33 5.96 -1.80
N LEU A 167 25.29 4.97 -2.70
CA LEU A 167 25.84 5.10 -4.04
C LEU A 167 25.15 6.21 -4.82
N ALA A 168 23.81 6.21 -4.87
CA ALA A 168 23.04 7.25 -5.55
C ALA A 168 23.27 8.65 -4.95
N ALA A 169 23.39 8.76 -3.63
CA ALA A 169 23.68 10.02 -2.95
C ALA A 169 25.06 10.58 -3.30
N LYS A 170 26.07 9.70 -3.49
CA LYS A 170 27.44 10.10 -3.86
C LYS A 170 27.64 10.30 -5.36
N SER A 171 26.75 9.77 -6.20
CA SER A 171 26.84 9.96 -7.65
C SER A 171 26.76 11.45 -8.02
N PRO A 172 27.57 11.90 -9.00
CA PRO A 172 27.51 13.26 -9.51
C PRO A 172 26.18 13.50 -10.25
N GLY A 173 25.77 14.76 -10.33
CA GLY A 173 24.53 15.17 -10.99
C GLY A 173 23.66 16.02 -10.06
N ASP A 174 23.20 17.16 -10.58
CA ASP A 174 22.36 18.11 -9.84
C ASP A 174 20.94 17.55 -9.63
N GLN A 175 20.49 16.72 -10.56
CA GLN A 175 19.17 16.12 -10.55
C GLN A 175 19.28 14.60 -10.35
N LYS A 176 18.51 14.10 -9.37
CA LYS A 176 18.42 12.67 -9.04
C LYS A 176 16.95 12.27 -9.04
N TYR A 177 16.69 10.96 -9.11
CA TYR A 177 15.33 10.43 -9.20
C TYR A 177 15.15 9.21 -8.29
N ILE A 178 13.93 9.06 -7.76
CA ILE A 178 13.51 7.84 -7.06
C ILE A 178 12.50 7.10 -7.94
N LEU A 179 12.81 5.86 -8.31
CA LEU A 179 11.90 5.01 -9.08
C LEU A 179 11.35 3.91 -8.20
N CYS A 180 10.03 3.82 -8.10
CA CYS A 180 9.34 2.67 -7.53
C CYS A 180 8.92 1.74 -8.67
N ASN A 181 9.48 0.53 -8.67
CA ASN A 181 9.10 -0.52 -9.60
C ASN A 181 7.91 -1.29 -9.04
N ALA A 182 6.74 -1.05 -9.62
CA ALA A 182 5.47 -1.71 -9.30
C ALA A 182 4.91 -2.43 -10.54
N ASP A 183 5.80 -2.99 -11.37
CA ASP A 183 5.40 -3.80 -12.53
C ASP A 183 4.90 -5.20 -12.11
N GLU A 184 5.33 -5.72 -10.95
CA GLU A 184 4.93 -7.01 -10.33
C GLU A 184 4.49 -8.07 -11.35
N GLY A 185 5.37 -8.35 -12.32
CA GLY A 185 5.04 -9.16 -13.50
C GLY A 185 4.92 -10.65 -13.22
N ASP A 186 5.52 -11.12 -12.11
CA ASP A 186 5.67 -12.54 -11.80
C ASP A 186 4.33 -13.24 -11.51
N PRO A 187 4.06 -14.41 -12.14
CA PRO A 187 2.86 -15.18 -11.85
C PRO A 187 2.76 -15.53 -10.35
N GLY A 188 1.63 -15.19 -9.74
CA GLY A 188 1.36 -15.46 -8.32
C GLY A 188 1.86 -14.37 -7.36
N ALA A 189 2.56 -13.33 -7.85
CA ALA A 189 2.87 -12.16 -7.05
C ALA A 189 1.69 -11.17 -7.02
N PHE A 190 1.38 -10.65 -5.82
CA PHE A 190 0.35 -9.63 -5.58
C PHE A 190 0.62 -8.82 -4.30
N MET A 191 1.85 -8.90 -3.78
CA MET A 191 2.28 -8.21 -2.57
C MET A 191 2.38 -6.71 -2.79
N ASP A 192 2.92 -6.27 -3.91
CA ASP A 192 3.05 -4.85 -4.25
C ASP A 192 1.67 -4.26 -4.51
N ARG A 193 0.84 -4.97 -5.29
CA ARG A 193 -0.57 -4.63 -5.49
C ARG A 193 -1.32 -4.44 -4.18
N SER A 194 -1.09 -5.30 -3.20
CA SER A 194 -1.79 -5.23 -1.91
C SER A 194 -1.46 -3.95 -1.14
N ILE A 195 -0.24 -3.43 -1.27
CA ILE A 195 0.18 -2.16 -0.65
C ILE A 195 -0.37 -0.99 -1.46
N LEU A 196 -0.24 -1.01 -2.80
CA LEU A 196 -0.75 0.07 -3.66
C LEU A 196 -2.27 0.24 -3.54
N GLU A 197 -3.02 -0.86 -3.47
CA GLU A 197 -4.49 -0.81 -3.32
C GLU A 197 -4.93 -0.55 -1.87
N GLY A 198 -4.09 -0.82 -0.87
CA GLY A 198 -4.51 -0.91 0.54
C GLY A 198 -3.86 0.07 1.50
N ASP A 199 -2.69 0.62 1.18
CA ASP A 199 -1.94 1.59 1.97
C ASP A 199 -1.02 2.46 1.07
N PRO A 200 -1.57 3.19 0.08
CA PRO A 200 -0.78 3.92 -0.91
C PRO A 200 0.07 5.04 -0.29
N HIS A 201 -0.39 5.67 0.79
CA HIS A 201 0.38 6.71 1.49
C HIS A 201 1.70 6.19 2.07
N SER A 202 1.80 4.90 2.41
CA SER A 202 3.07 4.31 2.85
C SER A 202 4.15 4.31 1.76
N ILE A 203 3.75 4.17 0.49
CA ILE A 203 4.67 4.25 -0.66
C ILE A 203 5.10 5.70 -0.86
N ILE A 204 4.16 6.64 -0.78
CA ILE A 204 4.43 8.08 -0.91
C ILE A 204 5.43 8.53 0.16
N GLU A 205 5.16 8.20 1.43
CA GLU A 205 6.04 8.55 2.55
C GLU A 205 7.44 7.94 2.37
N ALA A 206 7.52 6.66 2.02
CA ALA A 206 8.80 5.98 1.82
C ALA A 206 9.61 6.60 0.67
N MET A 207 8.96 6.96 -0.43
CA MET A 207 9.63 7.61 -1.57
C MET A 207 10.09 9.02 -1.23
N ALA A 208 9.33 9.79 -0.44
CA ALA A 208 9.76 11.11 0.02
C ALA A 208 10.98 11.02 0.95
N ILE A 209 10.99 10.04 1.88
CA ILE A 209 12.16 9.77 2.74
C ILE A 209 13.38 9.38 1.89
N ALA A 210 13.19 8.51 0.90
CA ALA A 210 14.26 8.11 -0.01
C ALA A 210 14.77 9.28 -0.86
N GLY A 211 13.85 10.13 -1.34
CA GLY A 211 14.15 11.34 -2.09
C GLY A 211 15.02 12.29 -1.27
N TYR A 212 14.60 12.56 -0.03
CA TYR A 212 15.38 13.37 0.90
C TYR A 212 16.78 12.77 1.10
N ALA A 213 16.87 11.48 1.41
CA ALA A 213 18.12 10.79 1.68
C ALA A 213 19.13 10.90 0.53
N ILE A 214 18.69 10.74 -0.72
CA ILE A 214 19.61 10.79 -1.88
C ILE A 214 19.78 12.19 -2.47
N GLY A 215 18.99 13.17 -2.03
CA GLY A 215 18.95 14.51 -2.62
C GLY A 215 18.17 14.57 -3.94
N SER A 216 17.11 13.78 -4.08
CA SER A 216 16.15 13.86 -5.19
C SER A 216 14.93 14.69 -4.77
N ASN A 217 14.40 15.49 -5.70
CA ASN A 217 13.13 16.20 -5.57
C ASN A 217 11.99 15.59 -6.43
N GLN A 218 12.26 14.49 -7.15
CA GLN A 218 11.29 13.88 -8.06
C GLN A 218 11.35 12.35 -7.97
N GLY A 219 10.18 11.73 -7.92
CA GLY A 219 10.03 10.29 -8.08
C GLY A 219 8.99 9.89 -9.11
N TYR A 220 9.08 8.64 -9.54
CA TYR A 220 8.13 8.00 -10.44
C TYR A 220 7.73 6.64 -9.91
N VAL A 221 6.44 6.36 -9.87
CA VAL A 221 5.91 5.02 -9.61
C VAL A 221 5.52 4.40 -10.93
N TYR A 222 6.26 3.38 -11.36
CA TYR A 222 5.96 2.64 -12.58
C TYR A 222 5.01 1.49 -12.23
N VAL A 223 3.74 1.62 -12.59
CA VAL A 223 2.69 0.64 -12.28
C VAL A 223 2.28 -0.07 -13.56
N ARG A 224 2.17 -1.40 -13.53
CA ARG A 224 1.69 -2.17 -14.68
C ARG A 224 0.26 -1.80 -15.08
N ALA A 225 -0.08 -1.91 -16.37
CA ALA A 225 -1.42 -1.58 -16.89
C ALA A 225 -2.54 -2.46 -16.32
N GLU A 226 -2.22 -3.68 -15.90
CA GLU A 226 -3.17 -4.66 -15.40
C GLU A 226 -3.67 -4.35 -13.98
N TYR A 227 -3.13 -3.31 -13.32
CA TYR A 227 -3.55 -2.86 -11.98
C TYR A 227 -4.26 -1.50 -12.00
N PRO A 228 -5.43 -1.37 -12.66
CA PRO A 228 -6.11 -0.08 -12.79
C PRO A 228 -6.53 0.52 -11.44
N LEU A 229 -6.97 -0.30 -10.48
CA LEU A 229 -7.34 0.16 -9.13
C LEU A 229 -6.15 0.70 -8.36
N ALA A 230 -4.96 0.11 -8.53
CA ALA A 230 -3.73 0.60 -7.91
C ALA A 230 -3.35 1.97 -8.47
N VAL A 231 -3.44 2.16 -9.79
CA VAL A 231 -3.20 3.46 -10.45
C VAL A 231 -4.18 4.52 -9.95
N GLU A 232 -5.46 4.18 -9.86
CA GLU A 232 -6.51 5.08 -9.37
C GLU A 232 -6.26 5.49 -7.91
N ARG A 233 -6.10 4.53 -7.00
CA ARG A 233 -5.91 4.80 -5.56
C ARG A 233 -4.62 5.54 -5.27
N LEU A 234 -3.52 5.14 -5.89
CA LEU A 234 -2.26 5.86 -5.76
C LEU A 234 -2.38 7.29 -6.33
N GLY A 235 -3.07 7.46 -7.45
CA GLY A 235 -3.30 8.78 -8.05
C GLY A 235 -4.10 9.71 -7.14
N ASN A 236 -5.12 9.18 -6.47
CA ASN A 236 -5.88 9.93 -5.46
C ASN A 236 -5.01 10.24 -4.23
N ALA A 237 -4.29 9.25 -3.69
CA ALA A 237 -3.39 9.45 -2.55
C ALA A 237 -2.28 10.49 -2.82
N ILE A 238 -1.74 10.55 -4.04
CA ILE A 238 -0.76 11.59 -4.44
C ILE A 238 -1.42 12.98 -4.43
N LYS A 239 -2.64 13.12 -4.94
CA LYS A 239 -3.38 14.40 -4.88
C LYS A 239 -3.63 14.82 -3.44
N ASP A 240 -4.06 13.88 -2.59
CA ASP A 240 -4.34 14.13 -1.18
C ASP A 240 -3.07 14.52 -0.43
N ALA A 241 -1.96 13.80 -0.67
CA ALA A 241 -0.66 14.13 -0.10
C ALA A 241 -0.17 15.54 -0.50
N ARG A 242 -0.37 15.95 -1.75
CA ARG A 242 -0.07 17.33 -2.21
C ARG A 242 -0.96 18.36 -1.49
N ALA A 243 -2.26 18.10 -1.40
CA ALA A 243 -3.21 18.98 -0.73
C ALA A 243 -2.90 19.19 0.76
N HIS A 244 -2.33 18.17 1.41
CA HIS A 244 -1.94 18.20 2.83
C HIS A 244 -0.48 18.63 3.07
N GLY A 245 0.25 19.04 2.02
CA GLY A 245 1.64 19.48 2.14
C GLY A 245 2.64 18.36 2.48
N MET A 246 2.28 17.10 2.21
CA MET A 246 3.13 15.92 2.34
C MET A 246 3.96 15.65 1.06
N LEU A 247 3.59 16.28 -0.05
CA LEU A 247 4.29 16.32 -1.33
C LEU A 247 4.28 17.75 -1.88
N GLY A 248 5.16 18.03 -2.83
CA GLY A 248 5.29 19.33 -3.48
C GLY A 248 6.46 20.13 -2.92
N LYS A 249 6.27 21.44 -2.76
CA LYS A 249 7.33 22.35 -2.34
C LYS A 249 7.35 22.54 -0.83
N ASN A 250 8.56 22.68 -0.29
CA ASN A 250 8.85 23.06 1.09
C ASN A 250 8.06 22.21 2.10
N ILE A 251 8.13 20.89 1.95
CA ILE A 251 7.41 19.92 2.78
C ILE A 251 7.74 20.19 4.24
N PHE A 252 6.72 20.37 5.08
CA PHE A 252 6.83 20.75 6.50
C PHE A 252 7.66 22.03 6.79
N ASN A 253 7.76 22.95 5.84
CA ASN A 253 8.63 24.13 5.93
C ASN A 253 10.12 23.79 6.15
N SER A 254 10.57 22.62 5.67
CA SER A 254 11.94 22.13 5.86
C SER A 254 12.95 22.63 4.83
N GLY A 255 12.49 23.31 3.78
CA GLY A 255 13.27 23.64 2.59
C GLY A 255 13.46 22.48 1.61
N PHE A 256 12.86 21.31 1.88
CA PHE A 256 12.90 20.16 0.99
C PHE A 256 11.67 20.09 0.09
N ASP A 257 11.90 19.91 -1.21
CA ASP A 257 10.88 19.70 -2.23
C ASP A 257 10.89 18.24 -2.66
N PHE A 258 9.73 17.61 -2.80
CA PHE A 258 9.61 16.28 -3.40
C PHE A 258 8.24 16.05 -4.02
N ASP A 259 8.18 15.59 -5.26
CA ASP A 259 6.93 15.25 -5.94
C ASP A 259 6.99 13.88 -6.62
N LEU A 260 5.81 13.33 -6.93
CA LEU A 260 5.62 12.00 -7.49
C LEU A 260 4.68 12.00 -8.68
N ASP A 261 5.06 11.28 -9.74
CA ASP A 261 4.17 10.97 -10.85
C ASP A 261 4.02 9.46 -11.05
N ILE A 262 2.88 9.06 -11.59
CA ILE A 262 2.62 7.67 -11.97
C ILE A 262 2.96 7.49 -13.45
N ARG A 263 3.72 6.44 -13.77
CA ARG A 263 3.91 5.97 -15.14
C ARG A 263 3.22 4.62 -15.28
N VAL A 264 2.24 4.55 -16.18
CA VAL A 264 1.52 3.30 -16.44
C VAL A 264 2.28 2.54 -17.52
N GLY A 265 2.63 1.28 -17.23
CA GLY A 265 3.29 0.39 -18.18
C GLY A 265 2.40 -0.01 -19.36
N ALA A 266 2.97 -0.72 -20.33
CA ALA A 266 2.29 -1.14 -21.55
C ALA A 266 2.17 -2.68 -21.69
N GLY A 267 2.11 -3.40 -20.56
CA GLY A 267 1.93 -4.87 -20.53
C GLY A 267 3.18 -5.69 -20.87
N ALA A 268 4.37 -5.13 -20.71
CA ALA A 268 5.63 -5.80 -21.02
C ALA A 268 6.34 -6.29 -19.76
N PHE A 269 6.33 -7.61 -19.51
CA PHE A 269 6.98 -8.26 -18.36
C PHE A 269 8.47 -7.87 -18.19
N VAL A 270 9.18 -7.66 -19.30
CA VAL A 270 10.60 -7.26 -19.27
C VAL A 270 10.82 -5.89 -18.61
N CYS A 271 9.79 -5.03 -18.55
CA CYS A 271 9.87 -3.73 -17.87
C CYS A 271 9.93 -3.87 -16.34
N GLY A 272 9.82 -5.06 -15.76
CA GLY A 272 10.21 -5.32 -14.39
C GLY A 272 11.74 -5.25 -14.16
N GLU A 273 12.55 -5.38 -15.22
CA GLU A 273 14.01 -5.18 -15.16
C GLU A 273 14.35 -3.67 -15.08
N GLU A 274 15.29 -3.30 -14.21
CA GLU A 274 15.52 -1.89 -13.84
C GLU A 274 15.89 -0.97 -15.02
N THR A 275 16.66 -1.43 -15.99
CA THR A 275 17.06 -0.61 -17.16
C THR A 275 15.97 -0.57 -18.23
N ALA A 276 15.22 -1.65 -18.42
CA ALA A 276 14.04 -1.68 -19.28
C ALA A 276 12.92 -0.76 -18.73
N LEU A 277 12.72 -0.76 -17.41
CA LEU A 277 11.82 0.16 -16.71
C LEU A 277 12.20 1.61 -16.98
N ILE A 278 13.48 1.96 -16.82
CA ILE A 278 13.99 3.30 -17.09
C ILE A 278 13.71 3.69 -18.55
N ALA A 279 14.04 2.81 -19.51
CA ALA A 279 13.77 3.08 -20.92
C ALA A 279 12.28 3.32 -21.20
N SER A 280 11.39 2.57 -20.54
CA SER A 280 9.94 2.75 -20.63
C SER A 280 9.50 4.12 -20.08
N ILE A 281 10.03 4.55 -18.93
CA ILE A 281 9.77 5.89 -18.37
C ILE A 281 10.28 6.99 -19.31
N GLU A 282 11.41 6.77 -19.99
CA GLU A 282 11.95 7.68 -21.02
C GLU A 282 11.11 7.75 -22.30
N GLY A 283 10.03 6.96 -22.42
CA GLY A 283 9.21 6.86 -23.62
C GLY A 283 9.86 6.03 -24.74
N LYS A 284 10.89 5.26 -24.42
CA LYS A 284 11.57 4.35 -25.35
C LYS A 284 11.01 2.93 -25.19
N ARG A 285 11.39 2.04 -26.09
CA ARG A 285 11.10 0.60 -25.95
C ARG A 285 11.83 0.06 -24.71
N GLY A 286 11.13 -0.73 -23.89
CA GLY A 286 11.64 -1.35 -22.66
C GLY A 286 12.62 -2.50 -22.94
N GLU A 287 13.78 -2.17 -23.51
CA GLU A 287 14.85 -3.14 -23.76
C GLU A 287 15.93 -3.01 -22.68
N PRO A 288 16.35 -4.11 -22.03
CA PRO A 288 17.44 -4.09 -21.07
C PRO A 288 18.74 -3.56 -21.68
N ARG A 289 19.49 -2.78 -20.91
CA ARG A 289 20.79 -2.24 -21.29
C ARG A 289 21.92 -2.98 -20.55
N PRO A 290 23.07 -3.25 -21.20
CA PRO A 290 24.24 -3.77 -20.52
C PRO A 290 24.70 -2.84 -19.40
N ARG A 291 25.15 -3.42 -18.29
CA ARG A 291 25.80 -2.73 -17.17
C ARG A 291 27.30 -3.09 -17.21
N PRO A 292 28.23 -2.17 -16.93
CA PRO A 292 28.06 -0.77 -16.52
C PRO A 292 27.64 0.19 -17.66
N PRO A 293 27.12 1.40 -17.33
CA PRO A 293 26.93 1.94 -15.98
C PRO A 293 25.72 1.33 -15.26
N PHE A 294 25.76 1.32 -13.92
CA PHE A 294 24.60 0.94 -13.10
C PHE A 294 23.64 2.13 -12.95
N PRO A 295 22.32 1.91 -12.81
CA PRO A 295 21.33 2.98 -12.67
C PRO A 295 21.54 3.96 -11.50
N ALA A 296 22.27 3.54 -10.46
CA ALA A 296 22.62 4.44 -9.36
C ALA A 296 23.68 5.49 -9.75
N ALA A 297 24.47 5.22 -10.80
CA ALA A 297 25.50 6.11 -11.33
C ALA A 297 25.00 6.88 -12.56
N ALA A 298 24.31 6.20 -13.47
CA ALA A 298 23.73 6.78 -14.69
C ALA A 298 22.42 6.04 -15.00
N GLY A 299 21.28 6.71 -14.84
CA GLY A 299 19.95 6.13 -14.80
C GLY A 299 18.93 6.88 -15.65
N LEU A 300 17.86 7.39 -15.03
CA LEU A 300 16.80 8.10 -15.75
C LEU A 300 17.31 9.44 -16.31
N TRP A 301 17.28 9.59 -17.64
CA TRP A 301 17.75 10.77 -18.38
C TRP A 301 19.23 11.15 -18.18
N GLY A 302 20.05 10.21 -17.69
CA GLY A 302 21.49 10.38 -17.49
C GLY A 302 22.04 9.21 -16.74
#